data_AF-A0A1Z1MFS5-F1
#
_entry.id   AF-A0A1Z1MFS5-F1
#
_cell.length_a   1.000
_cell.length_b   1.000
_cell.length_c   1.000
_cell.angle_alpha   90.00
_cell.angle_beta   90.00
_cell.angle_gamma   90.00
#
_symmetry.space_group_name_H-M   'P 1'
#
loop_
_entity.id
_entity.type
_entity.pdbx_description
1 polymer ?
#
loop_
_entity_poly.entity_id
_entity_poly.type
_entity_poly.pdbx_seq_one_letter_code
_entity_poly.pdbx_strand_id
1 'polypeptide(L)'
;MFLNISMLSFMLGFFFANILSTIPAQTGDWNIMSGSIIVTLNEIINKNIYKKHRIHQSIVLQLLNNIKIGIIYGLFVDAFKLGS
;
A
#
# COMPACT_ATOMS: atom_id res chain seq x y z
N MET A 1 1.72 23.54 -3.92
CA MET A 1 1.57 22.60 -5.04
C MET A 1 2.03 21.18 -4.67
N PHE A 2 3.21 21.01 -4.06
CA PHE A 2 3.72 19.71 -3.60
C PHE A 2 2.73 18.90 -2.73
N LEU A 3 2.08 19.58 -1.79
CA LEU A 3 1.16 18.97 -0.82
C LEU A 3 -0.10 18.39 -1.49
N ASN A 4 -0.62 19.05 -2.54
CA ASN A 4 -1.76 18.55 -3.32
C ASN A 4 -1.40 17.28 -4.08
N ILE A 5 -0.21 17.25 -4.69
CA ILE A 5 0.25 16.09 -5.47
C ILE A 5 0.51 14.91 -4.53
N SER A 6 1.07 15.15 -3.33
CA SER A 6 1.23 14.09 -2.33
C SER A 6 -0.11 13.56 -1.80
N MET A 7 -1.10 14.43 -1.55
CA MET A 7 -2.43 14.01 -1.11
C MET A 7 -3.17 13.22 -2.19
N LEU A 8 -3.07 13.65 -3.46
CA LEU A 8 -3.64 12.92 -4.59
C LEU A 8 -2.99 11.52 -4.72
N SER A 9 -1.67 11.45 -4.58
CA SER A 9 -0.91 10.19 -4.58
C SER A 9 -1.35 9.26 -3.44
N PHE A 10 -1.59 9.81 -2.25
CA PHE A 10 -2.11 9.08 -1.10
C PHE A 10 -3.52 8.54 -1.34
N MET A 11 -4.44 9.39 -1.83
CA MET A 11 -5.81 8.99 -2.14
C MET A 11 -5.89 7.94 -3.27
N LEU A 12 -5.02 8.04 -4.27
CA LEU A 12 -4.86 7.00 -5.31
C LEU A 12 -4.46 5.67 -4.69
N GLY A 13 -3.49 5.67 -3.77
CA GLY A 13 -3.11 4.46 -3.02
C GLY A 13 -4.26 3.86 -2.23
N PHE A 14 -5.05 4.70 -1.56
CA PHE A 14 -6.24 4.26 -0.83
C PHE A 14 -7.30 3.63 -1.75
N PHE A 15 -7.51 4.20 -2.94
CA PHE A 15 -8.43 3.62 -3.93
C PHE A 15 -7.98 2.23 -4.42
N PHE A 16 -6.67 2.06 -4.68
CA PHE A 16 -6.12 0.76 -5.03
C PHE A 16 -6.28 -0.27 -3.93
N ALA A 17 -6.16 0.12 -2.66
CA ALA A 17 -6.40 -0.78 -1.53
C ALA A 17 -7.82 -1.37 -1.54
N ASN A 18 -8.84 -0.56 -1.79
CA ASN A 18 -10.23 -1.04 -1.86
C ASN A 18 -10.46 -2.03 -3.00
N ILE A 19 -9.78 -1.84 -4.14
CA ILE A 19 -9.83 -2.80 -5.25
C ILE A 19 -9.11 -4.09 -4.86
N LEU A 20 -7.93 -3.97 -4.25
CA LEU A 20 -7.13 -5.11 -3.78
C LEU A 20 -7.81 -5.89 -2.64
N SER A 21 -8.60 -5.24 -1.79
CA SER A 21 -9.34 -5.90 -0.70
C SER A 21 -10.55 -6.67 -1.23
N THR A 22 -11.22 -6.15 -2.26
CA THR A 22 -12.43 -6.77 -2.82
C THR A 22 -12.15 -7.98 -3.72
N ILE A 23 -11.04 -8.00 -4.47
CA ILE A 23 -10.71 -9.12 -5.39
C ILE A 23 -10.58 -10.47 -4.65
N PRO A 24 -9.79 -10.60 -3.55
CA PRO A 24 -9.68 -11.85 -2.81
C PRO A 24 -10.89 -12.11 -1.91
N ALA A 25 -11.50 -11.06 -1.34
CA ALA A 25 -12.66 -11.20 -0.44
C ALA A 25 -13.89 -11.78 -1.13
N GLN A 26 -14.03 -11.59 -2.45
CA GLN A 26 -15.15 -12.13 -3.22
C GLN A 26 -15.18 -13.67 -3.29
N THR A 27 -14.04 -14.34 -3.05
CA THR A 27 -13.92 -15.81 -3.12
C THR A 27 -13.87 -16.50 -1.76
N GLY A 28 -13.92 -15.76 -0.64
CA GLY A 28 -14.11 -16.27 0.73
C GLY A 28 -12.92 -17.05 1.34
N ASP A 29 -12.27 -17.92 0.56
CA ASP A 29 -11.30 -18.91 1.07
C ASP A 29 -9.83 -18.48 0.95
N TRP A 30 -9.55 -17.36 0.27
CA TRP A 30 -8.19 -16.95 -0.12
C TRP A 30 -7.51 -16.00 0.87
N ASN A 31 -8.06 -15.84 2.07
CA ASN A 31 -7.64 -14.82 3.04
C ASN A 31 -6.20 -15.01 3.57
N ILE A 32 -5.75 -16.27 3.75
CA ILE A 32 -4.36 -16.56 4.16
C ILE A 32 -3.38 -16.27 3.02
N MET A 33 -3.78 -16.55 1.78
CA MET A 33 -2.94 -16.33 0.61
C MET A 33 -2.77 -14.82 0.35
N SER A 34 -3.85 -14.03 0.46
CA SER A 34 -3.79 -12.57 0.35
C SER A 34 -2.91 -11.95 1.45
N GLY A 35 -3.01 -12.42 2.69
CA GLY A 35 -2.13 -12.00 3.79
C GLY A 35 -0.65 -12.26 3.50
N SER A 36 -0.31 -13.45 2.98
CA SER A 36 1.07 -13.77 2.62
C SER A 36 1.63 -12.90 1.49
N ILE A 37 0.79 -12.54 0.51
CA ILE A 37 1.15 -11.62 -0.58
C ILE A 37 1.42 -10.21 -0.03
N ILE A 38 0.61 -9.72 0.90
CA ILE A 38 0.82 -8.40 1.53
C ILE A 38 2.12 -8.39 2.33
N VAL A 39 2.40 -9.44 3.10
CA VAL A 39 3.64 -9.55 3.90
C VAL A 39 4.88 -9.61 3.00
N THR A 40 4.85 -10.45 1.96
CA THR A 40 5.97 -10.56 1.01
C THR A 40 6.21 -9.25 0.25
N LEU A 41 5.16 -8.54 -0.16
CA LEU A 41 5.28 -7.20 -0.75
C LEU A 41 5.90 -6.20 0.24
N ASN A 42 5.47 -6.20 1.50
CA ASN A 42 6.04 -5.32 2.52
C ASN A 42 7.54 -5.60 2.74
N GLU A 43 7.92 -6.87 2.79
CA GLU A 43 9.30 -7.29 2.98
C GLU A 43 10.18 -6.96 1.76
N ILE A 44 9.66 -7.14 0.54
CA ILE A 44 10.33 -6.72 -0.71
C ILE A 44 10.55 -5.21 -0.70
N ILE A 45 9.56 -4.42 -0.31
CA ILE A 45 9.71 -2.96 -0.29
C ILE A 45 10.69 -2.53 0.81
N ASN A 46 10.63 -3.12 2.00
CA ASN A 46 11.59 -2.83 3.07
C ASN A 46 13.01 -3.17 2.62
N LYS A 47 13.23 -4.35 2.03
CA LYS A 47 14.52 -4.71 1.44
C LYS A 47 14.98 -3.68 0.40
N ASN A 48 14.08 -3.18 -0.44
CA ASN A 48 14.41 -2.20 -1.47
C ASN A 48 14.73 -0.81 -0.90
N ILE A 49 14.05 -0.39 0.17
CA ILE A 49 14.32 0.87 0.89
C ILE A 49 15.67 0.79 1.61
N TYR A 50 15.91 -0.27 2.39
CA TYR A 50 17.15 -0.43 3.15
C TYR A 50 18.37 -0.66 2.26
N LYS A 51 18.22 -1.34 1.11
CA LYS A 51 19.31 -1.52 0.14
C LYS A 51 19.69 -0.22 -0.57
N LYS A 52 18.77 0.74 -0.66
CA LYS A 52 18.98 2.07 -1.24
C LYS A 52 19.14 3.11 -0.14
N HIS A 53 20.22 3.00 0.64
CA HIS A 53 20.60 3.97 1.68
C HIS A 53 20.94 5.39 1.17
N ARG A 54 20.67 5.70 -0.12
CA ARG A 54 20.91 7.01 -0.76
C ARG A 54 19.81 7.37 -1.77
N ILE A 55 18.59 7.56 -1.30
CA ILE A 55 17.55 8.22 -2.11
C ILE A 55 16.95 9.38 -1.32
N HIS A 56 17.77 10.37 -1.04
CA HIS A 56 17.27 11.73 -0.93
C HIS A 56 17.33 12.32 -2.33
N GLN A 57 16.17 12.58 -2.98
CA GLN A 57 15.90 13.75 -3.85
C GLN A 57 14.87 13.53 -4.97
N SER A 58 14.48 12.31 -5.34
CA SER A 58 13.51 12.17 -6.44
C SER A 58 12.06 12.30 -5.96
N ILE A 59 11.36 13.29 -6.53
CA ILE A 59 9.95 13.61 -6.30
C ILE A 59 9.04 12.42 -6.63
N VAL A 60 9.40 11.66 -7.65
CA VAL A 60 8.69 10.43 -8.07
C VAL A 60 8.74 9.36 -6.98
N LEU A 61 9.88 9.19 -6.31
CA LEU A 61 9.99 8.21 -5.21
C LEU A 61 9.19 8.64 -3.99
N GLN A 62 9.08 9.94 -3.73
CA GLN A 62 8.20 10.45 -2.67
C GLN A 62 6.72 10.21 -2.98
N LEU A 63 6.30 10.36 -4.25
CA LEU A 63 4.95 10.05 -4.69
C LEU A 63 4.62 8.55 -4.59
N LEU A 64 5.55 7.70 -5.04
CA LEU A 64 5.42 6.24 -4.89
C LEU A 64 5.35 5.83 -3.41
N ASN A 65 6.13 6.47 -2.54
CA ASN A 65 6.07 6.21 -1.11
C ASN A 65 4.70 6.62 -0.52
N ASN A 66 4.14 7.75 -0.95
CA ASN A 66 2.81 8.18 -0.53
C ASN A 66 1.70 7.24 -1.03
N ILE A 67 1.80 6.72 -2.25
CA ILE A 67 0.88 5.67 -2.76
C ILE A 67 0.99 4.42 -1.90
N LYS A 68 2.20 3.98 -1.58
CA LYS A 68 2.43 2.81 -0.71
C LYS A 68 1.77 3.00 0.66
N ILE A 69 1.97 4.15 1.30
CA ILE A 69 1.37 4.47 2.60
C ILE A 69 -0.16 4.46 2.47
N GLY A 70 -0.72 5.02 1.40
CA GLY A 70 -2.15 4.98 1.11
C GLY A 70 -2.71 3.57 0.96
N ILE A 71 -1.98 2.66 0.29
CA ILE A 71 -2.39 1.26 0.12
C ILE A 71 -2.43 0.54 1.48
N ILE A 72 -1.36 0.66 2.28
CA ILE A 72 -1.27 0.00 3.59
C ILE A 72 -2.36 0.52 4.52
N TYR A 73 -2.58 1.84 4.53
CA TYR A 73 -3.62 2.45 5.35
C TYR A 73 -5.01 2.00 4.92
N GLY A 74 -5.30 1.96 3.61
CA GLY A 74 -6.59 1.50 3.10
C GLY A 74 -6.88 0.04 3.46
N LEU A 75 -5.90 -0.85 3.29
CA LEU A 75 -6.04 -2.27 3.67
C LEU A 75 -6.23 -2.43 5.19
N PHE A 76 -5.53 -1.64 6.01
CA PHE A 76 -5.70 -1.67 7.47
C PHE A 76 -7.10 -1.21 7.89
N VAL A 77 -7.60 -0.12 7.29
CA VAL A 77 -8.94 0.40 7.58
C VAL A 77 -10.00 -0.62 7.15
N ASP A 78 -9.86 -1.27 6.00
CA ASP A 78 -10.80 -2.29 5.55
C ASP A 78 -10.77 -3.55 6.41
N ALA A 79 -9.59 -4.01 6.85
CA ALA A 79 -9.47 -5.10 7.83
C ALA A 79 -10.14 -4.74 9.16
N PHE A 80 -9.92 -3.52 9.66
CA PHE A 80 -10.54 -3.03 10.89
C PHE A 80 -12.08 -2.95 10.78
N LYS A 81 -12.60 -2.51 9.62
CA LYS A 81 -14.05 -2.51 9.35
C LYS A 81 -14.66 -3.90 9.36
N LEU A 82 -13.95 -4.89 8.82
CA LEU A 82 -14.44 -6.26 8.70
C LEU A 82 -14.32 -7.04 10.02
N GLY A 83 -13.67 -6.47 11.04
CA GLY A 83 -13.59 -7.05 12.39
C GLY A 83 -12.81 -8.36 12.45
N SER A 84 -11.98 -8.63 11.44
CA SER A 84 -11.10 -9.81 11.34
C SER A 84 -9.74 -9.56 11.99
#